data_AF-A0A0L1KKH2-F1
#
_entry.id   AF-A0A0L1KKH2-F1
#
_cell.length_a   1.000
_cell.length_b   1.000
_cell.length_c   1.000
_cell.angle_alpha   90.00
_cell.angle_beta   90.00
_cell.angle_gamma   90.00
#
_symmetry.space_group_name_H-M   'P 1'
#
loop_
_entity.id
_entity.type
_entity.pdbx_description
1 polymer ?
#
loop_
_entity_poly.entity_id
_entity_poly.type
_entity_poly.pdbx_seq_one_letter_code
_entity_poly.pdbx_strand_id
1 'polypeptide(L)'
;MCKLNKRFNQIALEKNAYTGSIDLEILPENMEELSVYHRQLTGSLKLGSLPETLKTLFCNEFSGSVDLTHLPMALILPDLTENQLDGPVALTQFPEKLEQLGLTCEQFSGSVDLTRLGSKMTYLCLSEYPFSGTVDLTKMQRIRSLWERTLRRGCRFRGIFRTDQCPECKNHQVARILMENEILFEK
;
A
#
# COMPACT_ATOMS: atom_id res chain seq x y z
N MET A 1 -0.79 -22.03 22.06
CA MET A 1 -0.52 -20.67 21.52
C MET A 1 0.35 -19.92 22.52
N CYS A 2 1.59 -19.59 22.16
CA CYS A 2 2.42 -18.69 22.96
C CYS A 2 1.95 -17.25 22.72
N LYS A 3 1.43 -16.58 23.75
CA LYS A 3 1.13 -15.13 23.65
C LYS A 3 2.43 -14.35 23.76
N LEU A 4 2.64 -13.42 22.83
CA LEU A 4 3.76 -12.48 22.88
C LEU A 4 3.66 -11.61 24.12
N ASN A 5 4.79 -11.41 24.80
CA ASN A 5 4.84 -10.61 26.02
C ASN A 5 4.56 -9.14 25.69
N LYS A 6 3.66 -8.52 26.46
CA LYS A 6 3.23 -7.10 26.31
C LYS A 6 4.36 -6.06 26.41
N ARG A 7 5.58 -6.46 26.78
CA ARG A 7 6.74 -5.56 26.78
C ARG A 7 7.41 -5.40 25.41
N PHE A 8 7.16 -6.31 24.47
CA PHE A 8 7.72 -6.20 23.13
C PHE A 8 6.82 -5.31 22.28
N ASN A 9 7.33 -4.14 21.91
CA ASN A 9 6.71 -3.26 20.92
C ASN A 9 7.35 -3.41 19.53
N GLN A 10 8.45 -4.16 19.43
CA GLN A 10 9.15 -4.40 18.18
C GLN A 10 9.49 -5.89 18.10
N ILE A 11 9.20 -6.49 16.95
CA ILE A 11 9.56 -7.88 16.63
C ILE A 11 10.16 -7.89 15.24
N ALA A 12 11.39 -8.39 15.16
CA ALA A 12 12.04 -8.72 13.90
C ALA A 12 12.37 -10.22 13.90
N LEU A 13 11.69 -10.99 13.06
CA LEU A 13 11.93 -12.42 12.84
C LEU A 13 12.66 -12.70 11.53
N GLU A 14 13.30 -11.67 10.96
CA GLU A 14 14.03 -11.74 9.70
C GLU A 14 15.12 -12.82 9.73
N LYS A 15 15.29 -13.55 8.61
CA LYS A 15 16.41 -14.49 8.37
C LYS A 15 16.55 -15.59 9.43
N ASN A 16 15.44 -16.04 10.02
CA ASN A 16 15.42 -17.21 10.90
C ASN A 16 14.96 -18.47 10.16
N ALA A 17 15.18 -19.64 10.76
CA ALA A 17 14.69 -20.93 10.26
C ALA A 17 13.26 -21.26 10.74
N TYR A 18 12.49 -20.25 11.19
CA TYR A 18 11.12 -20.46 11.66
C TYR A 18 10.20 -20.74 10.48
N THR A 19 9.31 -21.72 10.67
CA THR A 19 8.34 -22.16 9.66
C THR A 19 6.96 -22.27 10.27
N GLY A 20 5.93 -22.28 9.42
CA GLY A 20 4.53 -22.44 9.82
C GLY A 20 3.75 -21.12 9.83
N SER A 21 2.57 -21.15 10.42
CA SER A 21 1.64 -20.01 10.41
C SER A 21 1.81 -19.13 11.65
N ILE A 22 1.84 -17.80 11.46
CA ILE A 22 1.77 -16.81 12.54
C ILE A 22 0.36 -16.22 12.59
N ASP A 23 -0.23 -16.25 13.78
CA ASP A 23 -1.47 -15.54 14.07
C ASP A 23 -1.17 -14.08 14.42
N LEU A 24 -1.56 -13.15 13.55
CA LEU A 24 -1.36 -11.72 13.73
C LEU A 24 -2.46 -11.07 14.59
N GLU A 25 -3.53 -11.79 14.93
CA GLU A 25 -4.61 -11.27 15.78
C GLU A 25 -4.21 -11.26 17.27
N ILE A 26 -3.11 -11.92 17.63
CA ILE A 26 -2.60 -12.01 19.01
C ILE A 26 -1.40 -11.07 19.28
N LEU A 27 -1.18 -10.08 18.42
CA LEU A 27 -0.13 -9.08 18.61
C LEU A 27 -0.40 -8.23 19.87
N PRO A 28 0.65 -7.79 20.59
CA PRO A 28 0.50 -6.86 21.70
C PRO A 28 -0.13 -5.53 21.25
N GLU A 29 -1.02 -4.96 22.07
CA GLU A 29 -1.69 -3.68 21.77
C GLU A 29 -0.71 -2.50 21.60
N ASN A 30 0.50 -2.60 22.16
CA ASN A 30 1.56 -1.60 22.09
C ASN A 30 2.60 -1.91 21.00
N MET A 31 2.31 -2.83 20.09
CA MET A 31 3.19 -3.17 18.98
C MET A 31 3.35 -1.98 18.04
N GLU A 32 4.59 -1.57 17.78
CA GLU A 32 4.94 -0.49 16.86
C GLU A 32 5.59 -1.01 15.57
N GLU A 33 6.36 -2.10 15.64
CA GLU A 33 7.08 -2.63 14.49
C GLU A 33 6.99 -4.15 14.42
N LEU A 34 6.48 -4.66 13.30
CA LEU A 34 6.47 -6.07 12.98
C LEU A 34 7.22 -6.30 11.66
N SER A 35 8.34 -7.00 11.73
CA SER A 35 9.05 -7.52 10.57
C SER A 35 9.12 -9.04 10.63
N VAL A 36 8.41 -9.69 9.71
CA VAL A 36 8.32 -11.15 9.56
C VAL A 36 8.77 -11.60 8.17
N TYR A 37 9.80 -10.95 7.65
CA TYR A 37 10.34 -11.19 6.32
C TYR A 37 11.07 -12.55 6.22
N HIS A 38 10.36 -13.62 5.85
CA HIS A 38 10.94 -14.92 5.49
C HIS A 38 10.00 -15.80 4.65
N ARG A 39 10.57 -16.56 3.69
CA ARG A 39 9.87 -17.43 2.72
C ARG A 39 9.15 -18.69 3.26
N GLN A 40 8.93 -18.76 4.57
CA GLN A 40 8.37 -19.97 5.20
C GLN A 40 7.45 -19.66 6.39
N LEU A 41 7.28 -18.39 6.74
CA LEU A 41 6.28 -17.95 7.70
C LEU A 41 5.06 -17.49 6.91
N THR A 42 3.96 -18.20 7.08
CA THR A 42 2.68 -17.91 6.42
C THR A 42 1.67 -17.44 7.46
N GLY A 43 0.46 -17.12 7.03
CA GLY A 43 -0.62 -16.73 7.93
C GLY A 43 -1.67 -15.90 7.21
N SER A 44 -2.74 -15.58 7.93
CA SER A 44 -3.74 -14.62 7.47
C SER A 44 -3.44 -13.23 8.00
N LEU A 45 -3.48 -12.23 7.13
CA LEU A 45 -3.41 -10.82 7.55
C LEU A 45 -4.81 -10.21 7.56
N LYS A 46 -5.22 -9.61 8.67
CA LYS A 46 -6.40 -8.74 8.75
C LYS A 46 -5.95 -7.39 9.28
N LEU A 47 -6.00 -6.36 8.44
CA LEU A 47 -5.50 -5.04 8.85
C LEU A 47 -6.25 -4.45 10.04
N GLY A 48 -7.55 -4.73 10.15
CA GLY A 48 -8.38 -4.28 11.27
C GLY A 48 -8.10 -4.94 12.62
N SER A 49 -7.34 -6.05 12.66
CA SER A 49 -6.90 -6.66 13.92
C SER A 49 -5.49 -6.24 14.33
N LEU A 50 -4.78 -5.49 13.48
CA LEU A 50 -3.47 -4.97 13.82
C LEU A 50 -3.58 -3.91 14.92
N PRO A 51 -2.59 -3.84 15.82
CA PRO A 51 -2.55 -2.81 16.84
C PRO A 51 -2.58 -1.40 16.23
N GLU A 52 -3.37 -0.50 16.80
CA GLU A 52 -3.46 0.90 16.32
C GLU A 52 -2.13 1.66 16.45
N THR A 53 -1.19 1.15 17.27
CA THR A 53 0.16 1.70 17.42
C THR A 53 1.13 1.24 16.33
N LEU A 54 0.74 0.29 15.47
CA LEU A 54 1.64 -0.32 14.49
C LEU A 54 2.01 0.71 13.41
N LYS A 55 3.30 0.99 13.31
CA LYS A 55 3.89 1.95 12.36
C LYS A 55 4.52 1.25 11.17
N THR A 56 5.14 0.10 11.43
CA THR A 56 5.95 -0.64 10.47
C THR A 56 5.46 -2.07 10.36
N LEU A 57 5.18 -2.50 9.13
CA LEU A 57 4.75 -3.86 8.84
C LEU A 57 5.49 -4.35 7.58
N PHE A 58 6.37 -5.32 7.77
CA PHE A 58 7.05 -6.04 6.70
C PHE A 58 6.68 -7.51 6.79
N CYS A 59 5.97 -8.04 5.79
CA CYS A 59 5.58 -9.43 5.74
C CYS A 59 5.56 -9.94 4.29
N ASN A 60 5.89 -11.22 4.09
CA ASN A 60 5.85 -11.90 2.79
C ASN A 60 5.13 -13.24 2.94
N GLU A 61 4.58 -13.76 1.84
CA GLU A 61 3.88 -15.06 1.78
C GLU A 61 2.65 -15.21 2.70
N PHE A 62 2.13 -14.12 3.25
CA PHE A 62 0.82 -14.12 3.91
C PHE A 62 -0.28 -14.26 2.87
N SER A 63 -1.40 -14.86 3.25
CA SER A 63 -2.55 -15.05 2.38
C SER A 63 -3.85 -14.60 3.02
N GLY A 64 -4.93 -14.54 2.22
CA GLY A 64 -6.26 -14.16 2.69
C GLY A 64 -6.62 -12.72 2.33
N SER A 65 -7.83 -12.33 2.74
CA SER A 65 -8.42 -11.07 2.31
C SER A 65 -8.14 -9.94 3.30
N VAL A 66 -7.60 -8.83 2.81
CA VAL A 66 -7.38 -7.59 3.56
C VAL A 66 -8.32 -6.50 3.07
N ASP A 67 -8.99 -5.85 4.02
CA ASP A 67 -9.75 -4.64 3.73
C ASP A 67 -8.81 -3.43 3.77
N LEU A 68 -8.44 -2.94 2.59
CA LEU A 68 -7.58 -1.76 2.39
C LEU A 68 -8.41 -0.49 2.16
N THR A 69 -9.71 -0.51 2.46
CA THR A 69 -10.54 0.70 2.47
C THR A 69 -10.17 1.64 3.61
N HIS A 70 -9.57 1.10 4.68
CA HIS A 70 -9.09 1.84 5.84
C HIS A 70 -7.73 1.31 6.28
N LEU A 71 -6.68 2.13 6.11
CA LEU A 71 -5.36 1.82 6.65
C LEU A 71 -5.28 2.30 8.11
N PRO A 72 -4.66 1.53 9.03
CA PRO A 72 -4.38 2.01 10.37
C PRO A 72 -3.62 3.34 10.34
N MET A 73 -4.11 4.33 11.09
CA MET A 73 -3.64 5.72 10.99
C MET A 73 -2.21 5.95 11.50
N ALA A 74 -1.64 4.99 12.24
CA ALA A 74 -0.27 5.04 12.70
C ALA A 74 0.74 4.53 11.65
N LEU A 75 0.29 3.85 10.59
CA LEU A 75 1.19 3.25 9.60
C LEU A 75 2.05 4.31 8.89
N ILE A 76 3.33 3.98 8.76
CA ILE A 76 4.37 4.78 8.13
C ILE A 76 4.97 4.01 6.95
N LEU A 77 5.37 2.74 7.19
CA LEU A 77 6.12 1.92 6.24
C LEU A 77 5.53 0.51 6.05
N PRO A 78 4.24 0.34 5.70
CA PRO A 78 3.72 -0.95 5.29
C PRO A 78 4.27 -1.38 3.93
N ASP A 79 4.92 -2.54 3.91
CA ASP A 79 5.24 -3.26 2.68
C ASP A 79 4.52 -4.60 2.69
N LEU A 80 3.47 -4.68 1.87
CA LEU A 80 2.69 -5.88 1.65
C LEU A 80 3.00 -6.50 0.28
N THR A 81 4.09 -6.08 -0.37
CA THR A 81 4.55 -6.74 -1.59
C THR A 81 4.96 -8.18 -1.32
N GLU A 82 4.91 -9.04 -2.34
CA GLU A 82 5.26 -10.47 -2.20
C GLU A 82 4.37 -11.27 -1.24
N ASN A 83 3.12 -10.84 -1.02
CA ASN A 83 2.10 -11.64 -0.35
C ASN A 83 1.03 -12.15 -1.32
N GLN A 84 0.29 -13.18 -0.90
CA GLN A 84 -0.88 -13.75 -1.57
C GLN A 84 -2.19 -13.16 -0.99
N LEU A 85 -2.20 -11.84 -0.79
CA LEU A 85 -3.32 -11.11 -0.22
C LEU A 85 -4.23 -10.56 -1.33
N ASP A 86 -5.53 -10.70 -1.13
CA ASP A 86 -6.55 -10.09 -1.97
C ASP A 86 -7.45 -9.15 -1.16
N GLY A 87 -8.46 -8.57 -1.79
CA GLY A 87 -9.50 -7.81 -1.10
C GLY A 87 -9.75 -6.43 -1.70
N PRO A 88 -10.78 -5.73 -1.18
CA PRO A 88 -11.16 -4.43 -1.68
C PRO A 88 -10.10 -3.38 -1.34
N VAL A 89 -9.73 -2.58 -2.33
CA VAL A 89 -8.85 -1.41 -2.13
C VAL A 89 -9.64 -0.14 -2.43
N ALA A 90 -9.74 0.76 -1.44
CA ALA A 90 -10.29 2.09 -1.64
C ALA A 90 -9.43 3.10 -0.90
N LEU A 91 -8.32 3.50 -1.53
CA LEU A 91 -7.37 4.47 -0.97
C LEU A 91 -7.90 5.90 -1.17
N THR A 92 -9.03 6.19 -0.53
CA THR A 92 -9.66 7.52 -0.47
C THR A 92 -9.14 8.35 0.69
N GLN A 93 -8.51 7.70 1.66
CA GLN A 93 -7.84 8.31 2.80
C GLN A 93 -6.46 7.66 2.96
N PHE A 94 -5.44 8.50 3.16
CA PHE A 94 -4.10 8.06 3.48
C PHE A 94 -3.78 8.51 4.91
N PRO A 95 -3.18 7.66 5.75
CA PRO A 95 -2.60 8.11 7.00
C PRO A 95 -1.62 9.26 6.75
N GLU A 96 -1.69 10.30 7.57
CA GLU A 96 -0.86 11.51 7.39
C GLU A 96 0.65 11.19 7.47
N LYS A 97 0.99 10.18 8.26
CA LYS A 97 2.36 9.71 8.48
C LYS A 97 2.82 8.70 7.43
N LEU A 98 1.97 8.26 6.51
CA LEU A 98 2.31 7.22 5.55
C LEU A 98 3.39 7.71 4.58
N GLU A 99 4.53 7.02 4.61
CA GLU A 99 5.68 7.31 3.76
C GLU A 99 5.80 6.32 2.61
N GLN A 100 5.39 5.08 2.83
CA GLN A 100 5.50 4.01 1.84
C GLN A 100 4.25 3.13 1.87
N LEU A 101 3.78 2.69 0.71
CA LEU A 101 2.77 1.66 0.59
C LEU A 101 3.11 0.76 -0.58
N GLY A 102 3.43 -0.50 -0.28
CA GLY A 102 3.62 -1.55 -1.26
C GLY A 102 2.44 -2.53 -1.24
N LEU A 103 1.76 -2.71 -2.37
CA LEU A 103 0.74 -3.74 -2.56
C LEU A 103 1.18 -4.73 -3.66
N THR A 104 0.89 -6.02 -3.49
CA THR A 104 1.17 -7.03 -4.53
C THR A 104 0.47 -6.71 -5.84
N CYS A 105 1.22 -6.74 -6.95
CA CYS A 105 0.75 -6.27 -8.25
C CYS A 105 -0.26 -7.18 -8.97
N GLU A 106 -0.71 -8.30 -8.40
CA GLU A 106 -1.54 -9.27 -9.14
C GLU A 106 -2.90 -9.54 -8.50
N GLN A 107 -3.11 -9.12 -7.25
CA GLN A 107 -4.24 -9.60 -6.44
C GLN A 107 -5.15 -8.48 -5.93
N PHE A 108 -4.72 -7.23 -6.08
CA PHE A 108 -5.48 -6.08 -5.64
C PHE A 108 -6.17 -5.37 -6.81
N SER A 109 -7.40 -4.94 -6.55
CA SER A 109 -8.22 -4.13 -7.46
C SER A 109 -8.94 -3.05 -6.67
N GLY A 110 -9.19 -1.90 -7.30
CA GLY A 110 -9.98 -0.86 -6.66
C GLY A 110 -9.68 0.57 -7.05
N SER A 111 -9.95 1.50 -6.14
CA SER A 111 -9.87 2.94 -6.38
C SER A 111 -8.80 3.63 -5.52
N VAL A 112 -8.15 4.64 -6.08
CA VAL A 112 -7.07 5.41 -5.45
C VAL A 112 -7.25 6.90 -5.71
N ASP A 113 -7.47 7.69 -4.66
CA ASP A 113 -7.60 9.15 -4.77
C ASP A 113 -6.23 9.82 -4.58
N LEU A 114 -5.50 10.00 -5.69
CA LEU A 114 -4.18 10.63 -5.67
C LEU A 114 -4.23 12.10 -5.22
N THR A 115 -5.42 12.73 -5.19
CA THR A 115 -5.58 14.09 -4.66
C THR A 115 -5.32 14.16 -3.16
N ARG A 116 -5.47 13.03 -2.45
CA ARG A 116 -5.33 12.88 -0.98
C ARG A 116 -3.95 12.39 -0.55
N LEU A 117 -3.01 12.25 -1.48
CA LEU A 117 -1.67 11.75 -1.19
C LEU A 117 -0.95 12.66 -0.16
N GLY A 118 -0.72 12.16 1.06
CA GLY A 118 -0.07 12.91 2.15
C GLY A 118 1.38 13.28 1.84
N SER A 119 1.84 14.46 2.27
CA SER A 119 3.13 15.07 1.86
C SER A 119 4.36 14.18 2.06
N LYS A 120 4.31 13.28 3.05
CA LYS A 120 5.37 12.34 3.41
C LYS A 120 5.51 11.15 2.46
N MET A 121 4.53 10.89 1.60
CA MET A 121 4.56 9.76 0.67
C MET A 121 5.76 9.84 -0.28
N THR A 122 6.61 8.81 -0.22
CA THR A 122 7.84 8.67 -1.00
C THR A 122 7.87 7.44 -1.90
N TYR A 123 7.03 6.45 -1.61
CA TYR A 123 6.90 5.23 -2.40
C TYR A 123 5.45 4.75 -2.41
N LEU A 124 4.89 4.58 -3.60
CA LEU A 124 3.56 4.00 -3.77
C LEU A 124 3.63 2.99 -4.91
N CYS A 125 3.48 1.72 -4.58
CA CYS A 125 3.48 0.61 -5.51
C CYS A 125 2.10 -0.03 -5.55
N LEU A 126 1.44 0.07 -6.71
CA LEU A 126 0.11 -0.46 -6.98
C LEU A 126 0.16 -1.20 -8.32
N SER A 127 -0.66 -2.25 -8.47
CA SER A 127 -0.61 -3.17 -9.62
C SER A 127 -0.70 -2.51 -10.99
N GLU A 128 -0.18 -3.21 -12.01
CA GLU A 128 -0.51 -2.94 -13.40
C GLU A 128 -1.95 -3.38 -13.69
N TYR A 129 -2.91 -2.46 -13.52
CA TYR A 129 -4.35 -2.72 -13.62
C TYR A 129 -4.88 -3.65 -12.51
N PRO A 130 -6.12 -3.47 -12.01
CA PRO A 130 -7.22 -2.63 -12.51
C PRO A 130 -7.44 -1.35 -11.67
N PHE A 131 -6.39 -0.75 -11.10
CA PHE A 131 -6.56 0.47 -10.30
C PHE A 131 -7.10 1.64 -11.13
N SER A 132 -8.10 2.31 -10.58
CA SER A 132 -8.64 3.56 -11.11
C SER A 132 -8.73 4.63 -10.02
N GLY A 133 -9.07 5.87 -10.35
CA GLY A 133 -9.22 6.87 -9.30
C GLY A 133 -9.31 8.30 -9.78
N THR A 134 -8.86 9.23 -8.95
CA THR A 134 -8.85 10.67 -9.22
C THR A 134 -7.45 11.24 -9.08
N VAL A 135 -7.13 12.24 -9.89
CA VAL A 135 -5.83 12.91 -9.87
C VAL A 135 -5.98 14.42 -9.99
N ASP A 136 -5.13 15.13 -9.25
CA ASP A 136 -5.00 16.58 -9.27
C ASP A 136 -3.76 16.95 -10.10
N LEU A 137 -3.99 17.44 -11.32
CA LEU A 137 -2.99 17.91 -12.27
C LEU A 137 -2.07 18.98 -11.66
N THR A 138 -2.54 19.80 -10.71
CA THR A 138 -1.69 20.80 -10.05
C THR A 138 -0.57 20.16 -9.22
N LYS A 139 -0.75 18.90 -8.79
CA LYS A 139 0.23 18.13 -8.02
C LYS A 139 1.13 17.25 -8.90
N MET A 140 1.01 17.30 -10.23
CA MET A 140 1.68 16.35 -11.13
C MET A 140 3.19 16.32 -11.04
N GLN A 141 3.87 17.43 -10.73
CA GLN A 141 5.31 17.39 -10.49
C GLN A 141 5.67 16.47 -9.33
N ARG A 142 4.93 16.58 -8.22
CA ARG A 142 5.11 15.73 -7.05
C ARG A 142 4.78 14.28 -7.34
N ILE A 143 3.71 14.04 -8.10
CA ILE A 143 3.30 12.68 -8.46
C ILE A 143 4.32 12.05 -9.43
N ARG A 144 4.86 12.81 -10.39
CA ARG A 144 5.99 12.40 -11.25
C ARG A 144 7.22 12.03 -10.44
N SER A 145 7.63 12.86 -9.48
CA SER A 145 8.76 12.52 -8.60
C SER A 145 8.49 11.27 -7.74
N LEU A 146 7.24 11.04 -7.31
CA LEU A 146 6.86 9.79 -6.64
C LEU A 146 7.03 8.60 -7.58
N TRP A 147 6.55 8.69 -8.82
CA TRP A 147 6.66 7.61 -9.79
C TRP A 147 8.09 7.28 -10.18
N GLU A 148 8.93 8.28 -10.41
CA GLU A 148 10.35 8.05 -10.70
C GLU A 148 11.04 7.28 -9.56
N ARG A 149 10.68 7.58 -8.30
CA ARG A 149 11.18 6.86 -7.12
C ARG A 149 10.65 5.43 -7.06
N THR A 150 9.35 5.23 -7.29
CA THR A 150 8.74 3.90 -7.34
C THR A 150 9.35 3.04 -8.45
N LEU A 151 9.54 3.60 -9.64
CA LEU A 151 10.11 2.91 -10.81
C LEU A 151 11.56 2.47 -10.57
N ARG A 152 12.37 3.31 -9.91
CA ARG A 152 13.74 2.94 -9.51
C ARG A 152 13.81 1.75 -8.56
N ARG A 153 12.73 1.50 -7.80
CA ARG A 153 12.59 0.32 -6.92
C ARG A 153 12.01 -0.90 -7.64
N GLY A 154 11.82 -0.83 -8.96
CA GLY A 154 11.32 -1.95 -9.77
C GLY A 154 9.81 -2.10 -9.77
N CYS A 155 9.06 -1.24 -9.07
CA CYS A 155 7.61 -1.26 -9.14
C CYS A 155 7.08 -0.34 -10.24
N ARG A 156 6.11 -0.85 -11.00
CA ARG A 156 5.42 -0.08 -12.04
C ARG A 156 4.03 0.27 -11.55
N PHE A 157 3.69 1.55 -11.68
CA PHE A 157 2.36 2.06 -11.38
C PHE A 157 1.60 2.32 -12.67
N ARG A 158 0.40 1.79 -12.79
CA ARG A 158 -0.45 2.00 -13.97
C ARG A 158 -1.92 1.97 -13.58
N GLY A 159 -2.67 2.96 -14.04
CA GLY A 159 -4.10 3.03 -13.75
C GLY A 159 -4.82 4.10 -14.56
N ILE A 160 -6.15 4.06 -14.48
CA ILE A 160 -7.04 5.00 -15.18
C ILE A 160 -7.56 6.01 -14.17
N PHE A 161 -7.11 7.26 -14.25
CA PHE A 161 -7.46 8.31 -13.30
C PHE A 161 -8.38 9.33 -13.94
N ARG A 162 -9.27 9.94 -13.15
CA ARG A 162 -10.15 11.02 -13.58
C ARG A 162 -9.62 12.37 -13.11
N THR A 163 -9.85 13.40 -13.92
CA THR A 163 -9.53 14.78 -13.57
C THR A 163 -10.49 15.74 -14.28
N ASP A 164 -10.84 16.82 -13.62
CA ASP A 164 -11.64 17.94 -14.13
C ASP A 164 -10.77 19.14 -14.56
N GLN A 165 -9.45 19.02 -14.42
CA GLN A 165 -8.50 20.12 -14.62
C GLN A 165 -7.92 20.20 -16.05
N CYS A 166 -8.47 19.52 -17.05
CA CYS A 166 -8.08 19.73 -18.46
C CYS A 166 -8.99 20.80 -19.12
N PRO A 167 -8.54 22.05 -19.31
CA PRO A 167 -9.38 23.12 -19.86
C PRO A 167 -9.51 23.04 -21.38
N GLU A 168 -8.50 22.47 -22.06
CA GLU A 168 -8.47 22.30 -23.52
C GLU A 168 -9.30 21.09 -23.99
N CYS A 169 -9.68 20.22 -23.05
CA CYS A 169 -10.42 19.01 -23.29
C CYS A 169 -11.89 19.21 -22.93
N LYS A 170 -12.72 19.73 -23.83
CA LYS A 170 -14.16 19.97 -23.54
C LYS A 170 -14.93 18.74 -23.02
N ASN A 171 -14.42 17.51 -23.21
CA ASN A 171 -15.04 16.25 -22.78
C ASN A 171 -14.09 15.25 -22.06
N HIS A 172 -12.78 15.51 -21.90
CA HIS A 172 -11.90 14.50 -21.30
C HIS A 172 -12.00 14.55 -19.77
N GLN A 173 -12.68 13.57 -19.18
CA GLN A 173 -12.70 13.37 -17.73
C GLN A 173 -11.69 12.34 -17.26
N VAL A 174 -10.98 11.68 -18.19
CA VAL A 174 -10.08 10.56 -17.92
C VAL A 174 -8.67 10.89 -18.39
N ALA A 175 -7.72 10.78 -17.46
CA ALA A 175 -6.29 10.81 -17.64
C ALA A 175 -5.72 9.41 -17.37
N ARG A 176 -5.22 8.75 -18.42
CA ARG A 176 -4.43 7.53 -18.29
C ARG A 176 -2.99 7.91 -18.01
N ILE A 177 -2.49 7.51 -16.85
CA ILE A 177 -1.10 7.70 -16.47
C ILE A 177 -0.34 6.40 -16.80
N LEU A 178 0.65 6.50 -17.68
CA LEU A 178 1.47 5.39 -18.12
C LEU A 178 2.86 5.38 -17.47
N MET A 179 3.49 4.20 -17.52
CA MET A 179 4.75 3.83 -16.85
C MET A 179 5.95 4.76 -17.14
N GLU A 180 5.85 5.62 -18.15
CA GLU A 180 6.89 6.58 -18.56
C GLU A 180 6.54 8.05 -18.22
N ASN A 181 5.57 8.27 -17.33
CA ASN A 181 5.04 9.60 -16.99
C ASN A 181 4.31 10.30 -18.15
N GLU A 182 3.84 9.54 -19.13
CA GLU A 182 2.92 10.04 -20.13
C GLU A 182 1.51 10.06 -19.57
N ILE A 183 0.88 11.23 -19.64
CA ILE A 183 -0.54 11.40 -19.36
C ILE A 183 -1.26 11.43 -20.70
N LEU A 184 -2.08 10.43 -20.95
CA LEU A 184 -2.96 10.39 -22.11
C LEU A 184 -4.37 10.78 -21.67
N PHE A 185 -5.01 11.66 -22.41
CA PHE A 185 -6.41 11.98 -22.17
C PHE A 185 -7.30 11.15 -23.09
N GLU A 186 -8.30 10.49 -22.53
CA GLU A 186 -9.26 9.66 -23.27
C GLU A 186 -10.57 10.43 -23.53
N LYS A 187 -11.20 10.17 -24.69
CA LYS A 187 -12.45 10.80 -25.16
C LYS A 187 -13.69 10.26 -24.49
#